data_AF-A0A8I6YEH2-F1
#
_entry.id   AF-A0A8I6YEH2-F1
#
_cell.length_a   1.000
_cell.length_b   1.000
_cell.length_c   1.000
_cell.angle_alpha   90.00
_cell.angle_beta   90.00
_cell.angle_gamma   90.00
#
_symmetry.space_group_name_H-M   'P 1'
#
loop_
_entity.id
_entity.type
_entity.pdbx_description
1 polymer ?
#
loop_
_entity_poly.entity_id
_entity_poly.type
_entity_poly.pdbx_seq_one_letter_code
_entity_poly.pdbx_strand_id
1 'polypeptide(L)'
;MLKKAFGWLHSPYWTEERKKEVPSAEVVNGVLDYVRGLGLSDDDLYKLLKKFPEVLGCDLESEVKLNVGKLDSDWGINGKTLRSVLLRNPKVLGYNVDCRGDCAAQCPRCWVRF
;
A
#
# COMPACT_ATOMS: atom_id res chain seq x y z
N MET A 1 2.68 15.62 0.85
CA MET A 1 2.70 14.19 0.52
C MET A 1 3.24 13.37 1.68
N LEU A 2 4.51 13.52 2.06
CA LEU A 2 5.15 12.74 3.14
C LEU A 2 4.45 12.83 4.51
N LYS A 3 4.05 14.03 4.97
CA LYS A 3 3.31 14.17 6.24
C LYS A 3 2.04 13.30 6.31
N LYS A 4 1.34 13.15 5.18
CA LYS A 4 0.15 12.28 5.08
C LYS A 4 0.55 10.81 5.01
N ALA A 5 1.62 10.50 4.28
CA ALA A 5 2.14 9.14 4.15
C ALA A 5 2.49 8.50 5.51
N PHE A 6 3.06 9.29 6.42
CA PHE A 6 3.46 8.84 7.75
C PHE A 6 2.41 9.13 8.85
N GLY A 7 1.20 9.54 8.48
CA GLY A 7 0.11 9.79 9.44
C GLY A 7 0.31 11.03 10.34
N TRP A 8 1.22 11.94 9.99
CA TRP A 8 1.44 13.19 10.74
C TRP A 8 0.41 14.28 10.42
N LEU A 9 -0.39 14.06 9.38
CA LEU A 9 -1.55 14.86 9.01
C LEU A 9 -2.73 13.92 8.78
N HIS A 10 -3.95 14.41 9.00
CA HIS A 10 -5.18 13.62 8.86
C HIS A 10 -5.17 12.79 7.57
N SER A 11 -5.18 11.47 7.73
CA SER A 11 -5.28 10.50 6.64
C SER A 11 -6.53 9.67 6.86
N PRO A 12 -7.38 9.48 5.84
CA PRO A 12 -8.52 8.56 5.94
C PRO A 12 -8.09 7.09 5.94
N TYR A 13 -6.79 6.80 5.80
CA TYR A 13 -6.21 5.45 5.81
C TYR A 13 -5.59 5.10 7.17
N TRP A 14 -4.83 6.01 7.77
CA TRP A 14 -4.30 5.83 9.14
C TRP A 14 -5.37 6.18 10.17
N THR A 15 -5.96 5.17 10.81
CA THR A 15 -6.90 5.34 11.93
C THR A 15 -6.22 5.47 13.27
N GLU A 16 -4.96 5.05 13.35
CA GLU A 16 -4.14 5.05 14.56
C GLU A 16 -3.17 6.23 14.60
N GLU A 17 -2.84 6.68 15.80
CA GLU A 17 -1.83 7.72 15.99
C GLU A 17 -0.45 7.14 15.68
N ARG A 18 0.25 7.73 14.71
CA ARG A 18 1.60 7.31 14.31
C ARG A 18 2.66 8.21 14.93
N LYS A 19 3.76 7.60 15.34
CA LYS A 19 4.94 8.33 15.84
C LYS A 19 5.47 9.27 14.76
N LYS A 20 5.80 10.49 15.17
CA LYS A 20 6.38 11.54 14.31
C LYS A 20 7.89 11.37 14.18
N GLU A 21 8.31 10.23 13.63
CA GLU A 21 9.71 9.90 13.43
C GLU A 21 10.10 10.08 11.97
N VAL A 22 11.20 10.79 11.69
CA VAL A 22 11.66 10.99 10.31
C VAL A 22 12.00 9.60 9.72
N PRO A 23 11.30 9.17 8.65
CA PRO A 23 11.57 7.88 8.03
C PRO A 23 12.97 7.91 7.41
N SER A 24 13.68 6.78 7.50
CA SER A 24 14.96 6.66 6.80
C SER A 24 14.73 6.68 5.29
N ALA A 25 15.68 7.25 4.55
CA ALA A 25 15.64 7.25 3.09
C ALA A 25 15.62 5.82 2.52
N GLU A 26 16.25 4.88 3.21
CA GLU A 26 16.28 3.46 2.84
C GLU A 26 14.89 2.83 2.83
N VAL A 27 14.05 3.09 3.84
CA VAL A 27 12.68 2.57 3.89
C VAL A 27 11.85 3.14 2.75
N VAL A 28 11.93 4.45 2.54
CA VAL A 28 11.16 5.11 1.47
C VAL A 28 11.60 4.62 0.09
N ASN A 29 12.91 4.54 -0.15
CA ASN A 29 13.45 4.05 -1.42
C ASN A 29 13.14 2.58 -1.64
N GLY A 30 13.22 1.74 -0.61
CA GLY A 30 12.89 0.32 -0.70
C GLY A 30 11.45 0.08 -1.19
N VAL A 31 10.48 0.85 -0.67
CA VAL A 31 9.09 0.79 -1.15
C VAL A 31 8.98 1.29 -2.60
N LEU A 32 9.60 2.41 -2.94
CA LEU A 32 9.56 2.97 -4.29
C LEU A 32 10.16 2.02 -5.34
N ASP A 33 11.32 1.46 -5.04
CA ASP A 33 12.04 0.55 -5.92
C ASP A 33 11.26 -0.75 -6.11
N TYR A 34 10.67 -1.28 -5.04
CA TYR A 34 9.82 -2.45 -5.13
C TYR A 34 8.59 -2.19 -6.00
N VAL A 35 7.85 -1.10 -5.76
CA VAL A 35 6.65 -0.76 -6.55
C VAL A 35 7.00 -0.51 -8.01
N ARG A 36 8.13 0.17 -8.30
CA ARG A 36 8.63 0.32 -9.68
C ARG A 36 8.91 -1.05 -10.33
N GLY A 37 9.47 -1.99 -9.57
CA GLY A 37 9.70 -3.37 -10.00
C GLY A 37 8.45 -4.17 -10.37
N LEU A 38 7.26 -3.72 -9.98
CA LEU A 38 5.98 -4.36 -10.35
C LEU A 38 5.49 -3.99 -11.77
N GLY A 39 6.38 -3.39 -12.58
CA GLY A 39 6.08 -2.97 -13.95
C GLY A 39 5.42 -1.60 -14.05
N LEU A 40 5.58 -0.74 -13.02
CA LEU A 40 5.12 0.65 -13.07
C LEU A 40 6.17 1.55 -13.71
N SER A 41 5.75 2.38 -14.66
CA SER A 41 6.56 3.50 -15.15
C SER A 41 6.61 4.63 -14.13
N ASP A 42 7.47 5.62 -14.36
CA ASP A 42 7.59 6.79 -13.47
C ASP A 42 6.30 7.60 -13.38
N ASP A 43 5.56 7.70 -14.49
CA ASP A 43 4.24 8.34 -14.54
C ASP A 43 3.18 7.52 -13.79
N ASP A 44 3.23 6.19 -13.89
CA ASP A 44 2.36 5.30 -13.11
C ASP A 44 2.63 5.43 -11.61
N LEU A 45 3.90 5.48 -11.22
CA LEU A 45 4.33 5.67 -9.84
C LEU A 45 3.84 7.02 -9.30
N TYR A 46 3.97 8.10 -10.09
CA TYR A 46 3.42 9.41 -9.73
C TYR A 46 1.91 9.37 -9.51
N LYS A 47 1.15 8.72 -10.41
CA LYS A 47 -0.30 8.54 -10.28
C LYS A 47 -0.67 7.74 -9.04
N LEU A 48 0.08 6.67 -8.75
CA LEU A 48 -0.11 5.84 -7.56
C LEU A 48 0.09 6.66 -6.29
N LEU A 49 1.22 7.36 -6.17
CA LEU A 49 1.56 8.17 -5.00
C LEU A 49 0.62 9.37 -4.80
N LYS A 50 0.05 9.90 -5.89
CA LYS A 50 -0.98 10.94 -5.80
C LYS A 50 -2.28 10.41 -5.17
N LYS A 51 -2.66 9.16 -5.47
CA LYS A 51 -3.87 8.52 -4.94
C LYS A 51 -3.68 7.94 -3.54
N PHE A 52 -2.52 7.35 -3.28
CA PHE A 52 -2.21 6.62 -2.06
C PHE A 52 -0.75 6.85 -1.63
N PRO A 53 -0.42 8.06 -1.14
CA PRO A 53 0.91 8.37 -0.64
C PRO A 53 1.26 7.54 0.62
N GLU A 54 0.27 7.04 1.35
CA GLU A 54 0.44 6.20 2.54
C GLU A 54 1.18 4.89 2.29
N VAL A 55 1.28 4.43 1.03
CA VAL A 55 2.13 3.28 0.68
C VAL A 55 3.58 3.45 1.15
N LEU A 56 4.10 4.68 1.18
CA LEU A 56 5.47 4.97 1.65
C LEU A 56 5.65 4.78 3.15
N GLY A 57 4.54 4.77 3.89
CA GLY A 57 4.52 4.53 5.32
C GLY A 57 4.09 3.11 5.69
N CYS A 58 3.72 2.27 4.70
CA CYS A 58 3.46 0.85 4.89
C CYS A 58 4.77 0.08 5.03
N ASP A 59 4.74 -1.02 5.77
CA ASP A 59 5.87 -1.93 5.88
C ASP A 59 6.09 -2.69 4.57
N LEU A 60 7.33 -2.71 4.10
CA LEU A 60 7.66 -3.28 2.79
C LEU A 60 7.42 -4.80 2.76
N GLU A 61 7.79 -5.53 3.81
CA GLU A 61 7.73 -7.00 3.83
C GLU A 61 6.35 -7.50 4.26
N SER A 62 5.87 -7.01 5.39
CA SER A 62 4.66 -7.51 6.06
C SER A 62 3.36 -6.94 5.49
N GLU A 63 3.40 -5.81 4.79
CA GLU A 63 2.22 -5.25 4.11
C GLU A 63 2.40 -5.30 2.58
N VAL A 64 3.34 -4.55 2.01
CA VAL A 64 3.40 -4.33 0.56
C VAL A 64 3.68 -5.62 -0.22
N LYS A 65 4.77 -6.33 0.11
CA LYS A 65 5.13 -7.60 -0.54
C LYS A 65 4.14 -8.72 -0.24
N LEU A 66 3.70 -8.84 1.01
CA LEU A 66 2.68 -9.81 1.40
C LEU A 66 1.41 -9.65 0.56
N ASN A 67 0.97 -8.41 0.35
CA ASN A 67 -0.24 -8.10 -0.39
C ASN A 67 -0.09 -8.39 -1.88
N VAL A 68 1.06 -8.06 -2.48
CA VAL A 68 1.36 -8.44 -3.88
C VAL A 68 1.39 -9.97 -4.04
N GLY A 69 2.02 -10.69 -3.12
CA GLY A 69 2.08 -12.15 -3.14
C GLY A 69 0.68 -12.78 -3.07
N LYS A 70 -0.22 -12.19 -2.29
CA LYS A 70 -1.61 -12.66 -2.19
C LYS A 70 -2.46 -12.38 -3.41
N LEU A 71 -2.27 -11.23 -4.04
CA LEU A 71 -2.89 -10.95 -5.34
C LEU A 71 -2.60 -12.06 -6.33
N ASP A 72 -1.36 -12.55 -6.35
CA ASP A 72 -0.94 -13.65 -7.20
C ASP A 72 -1.47 -15.01 -6.70
N SER A 73 -1.25 -15.37 -5.43
CA SER A 73 -1.59 -16.70 -4.93
C SER A 73 -3.08 -17.01 -4.90
N ASP A 74 -3.91 -16.04 -4.52
CA ASP A 74 -5.33 -16.26 -4.25
C ASP A 74 -6.19 -15.96 -5.49
N TRP A 75 -5.74 -15.05 -6.36
CA TRP A 75 -6.50 -14.59 -7.54
C TRP A 75 -5.74 -14.63 -8.88
N GLY A 76 -4.46 -15.01 -8.91
CA GLY A 76 -3.64 -15.00 -10.13
C GLY A 76 -3.39 -13.61 -10.70
N ILE A 77 -3.49 -12.56 -9.89
CA ILE A 77 -3.29 -11.17 -10.30
C ILE A 77 -1.79 -10.85 -10.27
N ASN A 78 -1.16 -10.94 -11.43
CA ASN A 78 0.26 -10.63 -11.63
C ASN A 78 0.50 -9.82 -12.92
N GLY A 79 1.74 -9.40 -13.15
CA GLY A 79 2.18 -8.71 -14.37
C GLY A 79 1.32 -7.50 -14.77
N LYS A 80 0.78 -7.51 -16.00
CA LYS A 80 -0.04 -6.41 -16.54
C LYS A 80 -1.36 -6.20 -15.77
N THR A 81 -1.96 -7.29 -15.28
CA THR A 81 -3.21 -7.24 -14.51
C THR A 81 -2.95 -6.57 -13.17
N LEU A 82 -1.86 -6.97 -12.49
CA LEU A 82 -1.41 -6.32 -11.26
C LEU A 82 -1.21 -4.81 -11.46
N ARG A 83 -0.46 -4.40 -12.49
CA ARG A 83 -0.29 -2.97 -12.82
C ARG A 83 -1.63 -2.24 -12.93
N SER A 84 -2.61 -2.82 -13.65
CA SER A 84 -3.94 -2.22 -13.80
C SER A 84 -4.68 -2.08 -12.46
N VAL A 85 -4.60 -3.10 -11.61
CA VAL A 85 -5.18 -3.08 -10.26
C VAL A 85 -4.54 -1.99 -9.41
N LEU A 86 -3.21 -1.90 -9.38
CA LEU A 86 -2.48 -0.90 -8.59
C LEU A 86 -2.79 0.54 -9.03
N LEU A 87 -2.99 0.77 -10.33
CA LEU A 87 -3.38 2.10 -10.83
C LEU A 87 -4.83 2.48 -10.49
N ARG A 88 -5.72 1.50 -10.39
CA ARG A 88 -7.14 1.71 -10.05
C ARG A 88 -7.35 1.84 -8.56
N ASN A 89 -6.81 0.91 -7.77
CA ASN A 89 -6.96 0.82 -6.33
C ASN A 89 -5.62 0.51 -5.64
N PRO A 90 -4.71 1.51 -5.50
CA PRO A 90 -3.40 1.29 -4.89
C PRO A 90 -3.43 0.95 -3.39
N LYS A 91 -4.57 1.17 -2.71
CA LYS A 91 -4.73 0.86 -1.28
C LYS A 91 -4.57 -0.62 -0.96
N VAL A 92 -4.74 -1.49 -1.97
CA VAL A 92 -4.53 -2.93 -1.84
C VAL A 92 -3.13 -3.30 -1.33
N LEU A 93 -2.13 -2.46 -1.60
CA LEU A 93 -0.76 -2.65 -1.11
C LEU A 93 -0.64 -2.54 0.41
N GLY A 94 -1.59 -1.86 1.07
CA GLY A 94 -1.57 -1.64 2.51
C GLY A 94 -2.78 -2.24 3.23
N TYR A 95 -3.43 -3.27 2.66
CA TYR A 95 -4.54 -3.91 3.33
C TYR A 95 -4.06 -4.93 4.38
N ASN A 96 -4.78 -5.02 5.50
CA ASN A 96 -4.54 -5.96 6.59
C ASN A 96 -5.16 -7.31 6.23
N VAL A 97 -4.33 -8.30 5.93
CA VAL A 97 -4.81 -9.60 5.41
C VAL A 97 -5.53 -10.45 6.46
N ASP A 98 -5.28 -10.19 7.73
CA ASP A 98 -5.81 -11.00 8.82
C ASP A 98 -7.35 -11.02 8.87
N CYS A 99 -8.03 -10.06 8.23
CA CYS A 99 -9.48 -9.89 8.30
C CYS A 99 -10.30 -10.77 7.32
N ARG A 100 -10.03 -12.08 7.16
CA ARG A 100 -10.76 -13.00 6.25
C ARG A 100 -12.26 -13.24 6.60
N GLY A 101 -12.94 -12.28 7.23
CA GLY A 101 -14.39 -12.29 7.47
C GLY A 101 -14.80 -12.28 8.95
N ASP A 102 -13.85 -12.24 9.88
CA ASP A 102 -14.07 -12.21 11.33
C ASP A 102 -13.86 -10.83 11.98
N CYS A 103 -13.27 -9.88 11.24
CA CYS A 103 -13.10 -8.50 11.69
C CYS A 103 -14.45 -7.77 11.74
N ALA A 104 -14.71 -7.03 12.82
CA ALA A 104 -15.90 -6.22 13.05
C ALA A 104 -16.09 -5.01 12.09
N ALA A 105 -15.60 -5.08 10.85
CA ALA A 105 -15.61 -4.02 9.84
C ALA A 105 -14.91 -2.70 10.26
N GLN A 106 -14.06 -2.75 11.28
CA GLN A 106 -13.48 -1.54 11.90
C GLN A 106 -12.27 -0.97 11.15
N CYS A 107 -11.75 -1.65 10.11
CA CYS A 107 -10.53 -1.22 9.45
C CYS A 107 -10.78 -0.71 8.02
N PRO A 108 -10.52 0.57 7.71
CA PRO A 108 -10.53 1.08 6.33
C PRO A 108 -9.50 0.39 5.42
N ARG A 109 -8.63 -0.46 6.01
CA ARG A 109 -7.59 -1.25 5.36
C ARG A 109 -7.95 -2.74 5.24
N CYS A 110 -9.21 -3.15 5.40
CA CYS A 110 -9.54 -4.57 5.31
C CYS A 110 -9.57 -5.11 3.87
N TRP A 111 -9.01 -6.31 3.65
CA TRP A 111 -8.99 -7.03 2.38
C TRP A 111 -10.36 -7.38 1.80
N VAL A 112 -11.42 -7.47 2.61
CA VAL A 112 -12.81 -7.64 2.13
C VAL A 112 -13.26 -6.47 1.23
N ARG A 113 -12.54 -5.35 1.23
CA ARG A 113 -12.79 -4.19 0.35
C ARG A 113 -12.06 -4.26 -0.99
N PHE A 114 -11.30 -5.32 -1.24
CA PHE A 114 -10.64 -5.57 -2.52
C PHE A 114 -11.63 -6.17 -3.52
#